data_AF-A0A7V7TXN2-F1
#
_entry.id   AF-A0A7V7TXN2-F1
#
_cell.length_a   1.000
_cell.length_b   1.000
_cell.length_c   1.000
_cell.angle_alpha   90.00
_cell.angle_beta   90.00
_cell.angle_gamma   90.00
#
_symmetry.space_group_name_H-M   'P 1'
#
loop_
_entity.id
_entity.type
_entity.pdbx_description
1 polymer ?
#
loop_
_entity_poly.entity_id
_entity_poly.type
_entity_poly.pdbx_seq_one_letter_code
_entity_poly.pdbx_strand_id
1 'polypeptide(L)' 'MNALLEIAIEQVRALPPERQEEIAQVLLEMAATDEDVYVLTPAEKASLAASIAQAERGEFASDEEVEAIWAKHSG' A
#
# COMPACT_ATOMS: atom_id res chain seq x y z
N MET A 1 -21.40 5.62 -18.61
CA MET A 1 -20.28 6.56 -18.38
C MET A 1 -20.90 7.96 -18.32
N ASN A 2 -20.35 8.91 -17.57
CA ASN A 2 -20.90 10.27 -17.62
C ASN A 2 -20.30 11.01 -18.83
N ALA A 3 -21.00 12.05 -19.31
CA ALA A 3 -20.59 12.78 -20.51
C ALA A 3 -19.17 13.34 -20.42
N LEU A 4 -18.72 13.72 -19.22
CA LEU A 4 -17.37 14.26 -19.01
C LEU A 4 -16.29 13.19 -19.16
N LEU A 5 -16.51 12.00 -18.60
CA LEU A 5 -15.58 10.86 -18.67
C LEU A 5 -15.49 10.30 -20.11
N GLU A 6 -16.59 10.32 -20.86
CA GLU A 6 -16.59 9.98 -22.28
C GLU A 6 -15.69 10.91 -23.09
N ILE A 7 -15.85 12.23 -22.90
CA ILE A 7 -15.00 13.22 -23.55
C ILE A 7 -13.53 13.05 -23.15
N ALA A 8 -13.25 12.81 -21.87
CA ALA A 8 -11.89 12.61 -21.38
C ALA A 8 -11.22 11.39 -22.05
N ILE A 9 -11.91 10.25 -22.13
CA ILE A 9 -11.39 9.04 -22.78
C ILE A 9 -11.14 9.26 -24.27
N GLU A 10 -12.04 9.96 -24.97
CA GLU A 10 -11.83 10.31 -26.39
C GLU A 10 -10.59 11.18 -26.60
N GLN A 11 -10.32 12.13 -25.71
CA GLN A 11 -9.09 12.93 -25.79
C GLN A 11 -7.83 12.08 -25.52
N VAL A 12 -7.88 11.18 -24.55
CA VAL A 12 -6.75 10.29 -24.21
C VAL A 12 -6.42 9.38 -25.39
N ARG A 13 -7.42 8.83 -26.10
CA ARG A 13 -7.21 7.97 -27.28
C ARG A 13 -6.39 8.63 -28.40
N ALA A 14 -6.39 9.96 -28.49
CA ALA A 14 -5.64 10.71 -29.49
C ALA A 14 -4.16 10.94 -29.11
N LEU A 15 -3.74 10.60 -27.89
CA LEU A 15 -2.37 10.78 -27.40
C LEU A 15 -1.44 9.65 -27.86
N PRO A 16 -0.10 9.84 -27.78
CA PRO A 16 0.86 8.74 -27.97
C PRO A 16 0.65 7.60 -26.94
N PRO A 17 0.99 6.35 -27.30
CA PRO A 17 0.76 5.18 -26.43
C PRO A 17 1.31 5.35 -25.01
N GLU A 18 2.50 5.95 -24.87
CA GLU A 18 3.16 6.14 -23.58
C GLU A 18 2.31 7.04 -22.65
N ARG A 19 1.70 8.09 -23.23
CA ARG A 19 0.81 9.00 -22.49
C ARG A 19 -0.53 8.36 -22.16
N GLN A 20 -1.03 7.48 -23.03
CA GLN A 20 -2.24 6.72 -22.74
C GLN A 20 -2.03 5.78 -21.54
N GLU A 21 -0.89 5.12 -21.47
CA GLU A 21 -0.53 4.20 -20.38
C GLU A 21 -0.37 4.93 -19.05
N GLU A 22 0.34 6.07 -19.01
CA GLU A 22 0.45 6.92 -17.82
C GLU A 22 -0.92 7.32 -17.27
N ILE A 23 -1.83 7.77 -18.14
CA ILE A 23 -3.17 8.21 -17.73
C ILE A 23 -4.04 7.03 -17.31
N ALA A 24 -3.94 5.89 -18.00
CA ALA A 24 -4.66 4.68 -17.65
C ALA A 24 -4.27 4.18 -16.25
N GLN A 25 -2.98 4.21 -15.91
CA GLN A 25 -2.50 3.82 -14.59
C GLN A 25 -3.14 4.67 -13.48
N VAL A 26 -3.11 6.00 -13.61
CA VAL A 26 -3.71 6.91 -12.62
C VAL A 26 -5.22 6.69 -12.49
N LEU A 27 -5.92 6.50 -13.62
CA LEU A 27 -7.36 6.22 -13.60
C LEU A 27 -7.67 4.89 -12.92
N LEU A 28 -6.85 3.86 -13.12
CA LEU A 28 -6.99 2.56 -12.45
C LEU A 28 -6.71 2.68 -10.95
N GLU A 29 -5.70 3.43 -10.53
CA GLU A 29 -5.42 3.69 -9.11
C GLU A 29 -6.55 4.46 -8.43
N MET A 30 -7.14 5.44 -9.10
CA MET A 30 -8.29 6.20 -8.57
C MET A 30 -9.60 5.41 -8.59
N ALA A 31 -9.76 4.49 -9.55
CA ALA A 31 -10.94 3.64 -9.69
C ALA A 31 -10.85 2.36 -8.87
N ALA A 32 -9.64 2.00 -8.41
CA ALA A 32 -9.47 1.03 -7.35
C ALA A 32 -10.22 1.58 -6.13
N THR A 33 -11.42 1.06 -5.92
CA THR A 33 -12.10 1.19 -4.64
C THR A 33 -11.13 0.72 -3.56
N ASP A 34 -11.22 1.28 -2.36
CA ASP A 34 -10.54 0.81 -1.14
C ASP A 34 -10.87 -0.66 -0.76
N GLU A 35 -11.27 -1.51 -1.72
CA GLU A 35 -11.45 -2.96 -1.58
C GLU A 35 -10.18 -3.65 -1.05
N ASP A 36 -9.00 -3.03 -1.21
CA ASP A 36 -7.74 -3.51 -0.65
C ASP A 36 -7.32 -2.81 0.66
N VAL A 37 -8.14 -1.93 1.24
CA VAL A 37 -7.85 -1.40 2.58
C VAL A 37 -8.20 -2.46 3.61
N TYR A 38 -7.19 -3.23 4.02
CA TYR A 38 -7.33 -4.20 5.11
C TYR A 38 -7.78 -3.50 6.39
N VAL A 39 -9.02 -3.75 6.80
CA VAL A 39 -9.55 -3.25 8.06
C VAL A 39 -9.08 -4.15 9.19
N LEU A 40 -8.08 -3.68 9.92
CA LEU A 40 -7.59 -4.36 11.13
C LEU A 40 -8.75 -4.72 12.06
N THR A 41 -8.79 -5.96 12.51
CA THR A 41 -9.67 -6.40 13.60
C THR A 41 -9.35 -5.62 14.88
N PRO A 42 -10.28 -5.56 15.85
CA PRO A 42 -10.00 -4.90 17.13
C PRO A 42 -8.75 -5.45 17.83
N ALA A 43 -8.50 -6.75 17.71
CA ALA A 43 -7.32 -7.41 18.27
C ALA A 43 -6.03 -6.95 17.59
N GLU A 44 -6.01 -6.89 16.26
CA GLU A 44 -4.85 -6.41 15.50
C GLU A 44 -4.59 -4.92 15.74
N LYS A 45 -5.64 -4.09 15.83
CA LYS A 45 -5.49 -2.67 16.21
C LYS A 45 -4.86 -2.52 17.58
N ALA A 46 -5.30 -3.31 18.57
CA ALA A 46 -4.73 -3.29 19.91
C ALA A 46 -3.27 -3.77 19.93
N SER A 47 -2.96 -4.84 19.18
CA SER A 47 -1.59 -5.35 19.01
C SER A 47 -0.68 -4.28 18.40
N LEU A 48 -1.12 -3.64 17.31
CA LEU A 48 -0.36 -2.59 16.64
C LEU A 48 -0.14 -1.37 17.54
N ALA A 49 -1.16 -0.96 18.30
CA ALA A 49 -1.03 0.14 19.25
C ALA A 49 0.03 -0.15 20.34
N ALA A 50 0.09 -1.39 20.83
CA ALA A 50 1.12 -1.82 21.77
C ALA A 50 2.52 -1.76 21.14
N SER A 51 2.69 -2.26 19.91
CA SER A 51 3.96 -2.22 19.19
C SER A 51 4.44 -0.79 18.91
N ILE A 52 3.53 0.12 18.56
CA ILE A 52 3.87 1.55 18.38
C ILE A 52 4.37 2.15 19.70
N ALA A 53 3.68 1.89 20.82
CA ALA A 53 4.11 2.40 22.12
C ALA A 53 5.50 1.84 22.54
N GLN A 54 5.81 0.59 22.20
CA GLN A 54 7.14 0.00 22.42
C GLN A 54 8.21 0.71 21.60
N ALA A 55 7.93 0.96 20.32
CA ALA A 55 8.83 1.67 19.41
C ALA A 55 9.12 3.11 19.89
N GLU A 56 8.11 3.84 20.38
CA GLU A 56 8.27 5.18 20.97
C GLU A 56 9.20 5.17 22.20
N ARG A 57 9.24 4.06 22.95
CA ARG A 57 10.15 3.87 24.09
C ARG A 57 11.51 3.31 23.69
N GLY A 58 11.73 3.02 22.41
CA GLY A 58 12.96 2.39 21.92
C GLY A 58 13.11 0.91 22.31
N GLU A 59 12.00 0.24 22.64
CA GLU A 59 11.98 -1.19 23.01
C GLU A 59 12.06 -2.08 21.76
N PHE A 60 13.15 -1.95 21.01
CA PHE A 60 13.49 -2.83 19.90
C PHE A 60 14.41 -3.95 20.37
N ALA A 61 14.41 -5.07 19.66
CA ALA A 61 15.44 -6.08 19.82
C ALA A 61 16.81 -5.48 19.45
N SER A 62 17.84 -5.89 20.18
CA SER A 62 19.22 -5.60 19.84
C SER A 62 19.67 -6.33 18.57
N ASP A 63 20.72 -5.84 17.94
CA ASP A 63 21.31 -6.48 16.75
C ASP A 63 21.70 -7.94 17.04
N GLU A 64 22.23 -8.20 18.23
CA GLU A 64 22.65 -9.54 18.70
C GLU A 64 21.45 -10.51 18.83
N GLU A 65 20.31 -10.02 19.32
CA GLU A 65 19.07 -10.81 19.39
C GLU A 65 18.50 -11.12 18.00
N VAL A 66 18.56 -10.15 17.09
CA VAL A 66 18.13 -10.33 15.69
C VAL A 66 19.02 -11.36 14.99
N GLU A 67 20.35 -11.25 15.10
CA GLU A 67 21.31 -12.22 14.54
C GLU A 67 21.06 -13.64 15.05
N ALA A 68 20.80 -13.80 16.36
CA ALA A 68 20.51 -15.10 16.96
C ALA A 68 19.23 -15.75 16.38
N ILE A 69 18.20 -14.95 16.08
CA ILE A 69 16.98 -15.44 15.42
C ILE A 69 17.25 -15.84 13.97
N TRP A 70 17.96 -15.02 13.19
CA TRP A 70 18.30 -15.37 11.81
C TRP A 70 19.12 -16.66 11.74
N ALA A 71 20.13 -16.82 12.59
CA ALA A 71 20.95 -18.03 12.67
C ALA A 71 20.13 -19.30 12.96
N LYS A 72 19.03 -19.18 13.73
CA LYS A 72 18.11 -20.28 14.04
C LYS A 72 17.23 -20.70 12.85
N HIS A 73 16.93 -19.78 11.93
CA HIS A 73 15.98 -20.00 10.84
C HIS A 73 16.60 -20.09 9.44
N SER A 74 17.90 -19.85 9.29
CA SER A 74 18.65 -19.91 8.02
C SER A 74 19.06 -21.32 7.59
N GLY A 75 18.19 -22.31 7.79
CA GLY A 75 18.43 -23.72 7.44
C GLY A 75 18.43 -23.97 5.94
#